data_AF-Q1QKG6-F1
#
_entry.id   AF-Q1QKG6-F1
#
_cell.length_a   1.000
_cell.length_b   1.000
_cell.length_c   1.000
_cell.angle_alpha   90.00
_cell.angle_beta   90.00
_cell.angle_gamma   90.00
#
_symmetry.space_group_name_H-M   'P 1'
#
loop_
_entity.id
_entity.type
_entity.pdbx_description
1 polymer ?
#
loop_
_entity_poly.entity_id
_entity_poly.type
_entity_poly.pdbx_seq_one_letter_code
_entity_poly.pdbx_strand_id
1 'polypeptide(L)'
;MSAAHTAFFGDAEYTFRLTPALIVELEQKCGPIGLICHRVFNRQFAQSDISETIRLGLIGGGTDPKRAASLIAAYVADRPFAETWPIAAKTLERAWFGAPTHEEAKTT
;
A
#
# COMPACT_ATOMS: atom_id res chain seq x y z
N MET A 1 0.95 16.51 1.64
CA MET A 1 1.19 15.55 0.54
C MET A 1 1.50 14.20 1.18
N SER A 2 0.84 13.10 0.79
CA SER A 2 1.15 11.77 1.36
C SER A 2 2.55 11.30 0.93
N ALA A 3 3.23 10.58 1.83
CA ALA A 3 4.57 10.08 1.57
C ALA A 3 4.58 8.83 0.69
N ALA A 4 5.67 8.63 -0.02
CA ALA A 4 5.86 7.47 -0.89
C ALA A 4 6.65 6.36 -0.16
N HIS A 5 6.45 5.13 -0.60
CA HIS A 5 7.23 3.95 -0.23
C HIS A 5 7.77 3.31 -1.51
N THR A 6 9.06 3.03 -1.57
CA THR A 6 9.66 2.27 -2.68
C THR A 6 10.07 0.90 -2.17
N ALA A 7 9.71 -0.14 -2.93
CA ALA A 7 10.07 -1.52 -2.63
C ALA A 7 10.01 -2.41 -3.89
N PHE A 8 10.78 -3.49 -3.87
CA PHE A 8 10.70 -4.55 -4.86
C PHE A 8 9.34 -5.26 -4.77
N PHE A 9 8.68 -5.43 -5.91
CA PHE A 9 7.41 -6.13 -6.00
C PHE A 9 7.29 -6.87 -7.34
N GLY A 10 7.25 -8.20 -7.28
CA GLY A 10 7.15 -9.05 -8.45
C GLY A 10 8.41 -9.03 -9.30
N ASP A 11 8.51 -8.06 -10.20
CA ASP A 11 9.54 -8.00 -11.24
C ASP A 11 10.47 -6.78 -11.19
N ALA A 12 10.16 -5.77 -10.38
CA ALA A 12 10.97 -4.56 -10.29
C ALA A 12 10.76 -3.81 -8.97
N GLU A 13 11.57 -2.76 -8.76
CA GLU A 13 11.31 -1.72 -7.77
C GLU A 13 10.16 -0.83 -8.23
N TYR A 14 9.16 -0.67 -7.36
CA TYR A 14 8.01 0.20 -7.61
C TYR A 14 7.86 1.23 -6.51
N THR A 15 7.29 2.38 -6.86
CA THR A 15 6.86 3.38 -5.89
C THR A 15 5.38 3.19 -5.60
N PHE A 16 5.04 3.20 -4.32
CA PHE A 16 3.69 3.10 -3.78
C PHE A 16 3.34 4.39 -3.05
N ARG A 17 2.20 4.99 -3.42
CA ARG A 17 1.72 6.22 -2.79
C ARG A 17 0.20 6.32 -2.90
N LEU A 18 -0.47 6.56 -1.78
CA LEU A 18 -1.91 6.82 -1.77
C LEU A 18 -2.16 8.33 -1.80
N THR A 19 -2.60 8.87 -2.93
CA THR A 19 -3.03 10.27 -3.04
C THR A 19 -4.43 10.46 -2.43
N PRO A 20 -4.87 11.69 -2.08
CA PRO A 20 -6.21 11.91 -1.54
C PRO A 20 -7.33 11.35 -2.43
N ALA A 21 -7.23 11.49 -3.75
CA ALA A 21 -8.21 10.95 -4.68
C ALA A 21 -8.24 9.41 -4.68
N LEU A 22 -7.07 8.77 -4.57
CA LEU A 22 -6.97 7.30 -4.53
C LEU A 22 -7.39 6.74 -3.16
N ILE A 23 -7.27 7.51 -2.08
CA ILE A 23 -7.86 7.14 -0.78
C ILE A 23 -9.38 7.08 -0.90
N VAL A 24 -10.02 8.04 -1.57
CA VAL A 24 -11.48 8.01 -1.80
C VAL A 24 -11.88 6.77 -2.62
N GLU A 25 -11.11 6.41 -3.66
CA GLU A 25 -11.36 5.16 -4.42
C GLU A 25 -11.18 3.92 -3.55
N LEU A 26 -10.14 3.89 -2.71
CA LEU A 26 -9.90 2.79 -1.77
C LEU A 26 -11.06 2.64 -0.79
N GLU A 27 -11.58 3.76 -0.27
CA GLU A 27 -12.71 3.76 0.67
C GLU A 27 -14.00 3.24 0.05
N GLN A 28 -14.24 3.54 -1.23
CA GLN A 28 -15.39 3.01 -1.96
C GLN A 28 -15.33 1.48 -2.11
N LYS A 29 -14.13 0.90 -2.16
CA LYS A 29 -13.93 -0.55 -2.38
C LYS A 29 -13.84 -1.34 -1.09
N CYS A 30 -13.22 -0.76 -0.06
CA CYS A 30 -12.79 -1.49 1.13
C CYS A 30 -13.36 -0.91 2.44
N GLY A 31 -14.11 0.20 2.39
CA GLY A 31 -14.64 0.90 3.56
C GLY A 31 -13.70 1.98 4.10
N PRO A 32 -14.05 2.66 5.20
CA PRO A 32 -13.33 3.85 5.67
C PRO A 32 -11.84 3.62 5.91
N ILE A 33 -10.99 4.59 5.58
CA ILE A 33 -9.53 4.45 5.64
C ILE A 33 -9.03 4.05 7.03
N GLY A 34 -9.66 4.56 8.09
CA GLY A 34 -9.36 4.19 9.47
C GLY A 34 -9.60 2.70 9.76
N LEU A 35 -10.68 2.13 9.23
CA LEU A 35 -11.01 0.72 9.39
C LEU A 35 -10.07 -0.17 8.55
N ILE A 36 -9.66 0.28 7.36
CA ILE A 36 -8.65 -0.40 6.55
C ILE A 36 -7.32 -0.46 7.31
N CYS A 37 -6.83 0.68 7.81
CA CYS A 37 -5.58 0.73 8.59
C CYS A 37 -5.65 -0.16 9.84
N HIS A 38 -6.73 -0.08 10.62
CA HIS A 38 -6.93 -0.94 11.78
C HIS A 38 -6.83 -2.42 11.41
N ARG A 39 -7.57 -2.87 10.38
CA ARG A 39 -7.57 -4.27 9.95
C ARG A 39 -6.21 -4.72 9.43
N VAL A 40 -5.54 -3.91 8.61
CA VAL A 40 -4.24 -4.29 8.03
C VAL A 40 -3.16 -4.37 9.10
N PHE A 41 -3.10 -3.40 10.03
CA PHE A 41 -2.08 -3.40 11.08
C PHE A 41 -2.29 -4.51 12.11
N ASN A 42 -3.54 -4.86 12.41
CA ASN A 42 -3.87 -5.95 13.35
C ASN A 42 -4.02 -7.32 12.66
N ARG A 43 -3.70 -7.45 11.37
CA ARG A 43 -3.84 -8.69 10.58
C ARG A 43 -5.26 -9.26 10.55
N GLN A 44 -6.27 -8.39 10.64
CA GLN A 44 -7.70 -8.70 10.53
C GLN A 44 -8.27 -8.22 9.18
N PHE A 45 -7.45 -8.25 8.14
CA PHE A 45 -7.77 -7.70 6.82
C PHE A 45 -8.56 -8.69 5.96
N ALA A 46 -9.43 -8.14 5.11
CA ALA A 46 -9.90 -8.84 3.94
C ALA A 46 -8.80 -8.82 2.87
N GLN A 47 -8.78 -9.81 1.97
CA GLN A 47 -7.80 -9.85 0.88
C GLN A 47 -7.86 -8.60 0.00
N SER A 48 -9.05 -8.01 -0.17
CA SER A 48 -9.26 -6.75 -0.88
C SER A 48 -8.52 -5.57 -0.24
N ASP A 49 -8.39 -5.53 1.09
CA ASP A 49 -7.69 -4.46 1.79
C ASP A 49 -6.20 -4.45 1.39
N ILE A 50 -5.61 -5.62 1.13
CA ILE A 50 -4.23 -5.76 0.68
C ILE A 50 -4.13 -5.46 -0.82
N SER A 51 -4.93 -6.13 -1.64
CA SER A 51 -4.82 -6.02 -3.10
C SER A 51 -5.12 -4.61 -3.61
N GLU A 52 -6.17 -3.96 -3.11
CA GLU A 52 -6.54 -2.60 -3.54
C GLU A 52 -5.57 -1.55 -3.01
N THR A 53 -5.05 -1.69 -1.79
CA THR A 53 -4.01 -0.80 -1.25
C THR A 53 -2.76 -0.84 -2.13
N ILE A 54 -2.29 -2.03 -2.51
CA ILE A 54 -1.11 -2.17 -3.37
C ILE A 54 -1.42 -1.62 -4.77
N ARG A 55 -2.57 -1.96 -5.36
CA ARG A 55 -2.97 -1.50 -6.71
C ARG A 55 -3.01 0.02 -6.80
N LEU A 56 -3.69 0.66 -5.84
CA LEU A 56 -3.85 2.12 -5.80
C LEU A 56 -2.55 2.80 -5.38
N GLY A 57 -1.77 2.16 -4.50
CA GLY A 57 -0.41 2.59 -4.18
C GLY A 57 0.47 2.69 -5.44
N LEU A 58 0.49 1.64 -6.27
CA LEU A 58 1.24 1.62 -7.53
C LEU A 58 0.82 2.76 -8.46
N ILE A 59 -0.50 2.98 -8.60
CA ILE A 59 -1.05 4.04 -9.46
C ILE A 59 -0.61 5.41 -8.96
N GLY A 60 -0.73 5.69 -7.67
CA GLY A 60 -0.30 6.98 -7.12
C GLY A 60 1.21 7.17 -7.07
N GLY A 61 1.99 6.10 -7.22
CA GLY A 61 3.42 6.11 -7.45
C GLY A 61 3.85 6.21 -8.92
N GLY A 62 2.91 6.31 -9.85
CA GLY A 62 3.17 6.54 -11.28
C GLY A 62 3.07 5.30 -12.18
N THR A 63 2.70 4.14 -11.64
CA THR A 63 2.45 2.95 -12.45
C THR A 63 1.14 3.08 -13.22
N ASP A 64 1.14 2.75 -14.51
CA ASP A 64 -0.08 2.71 -15.32
C ASP A 64 -1.17 1.81 -14.68
N PRO A 65 -2.46 2.20 -14.66
CA PRO A 65 -3.52 1.42 -14.01
C PRO A 65 -3.69 0.00 -14.56
N LYS A 66 -3.55 -0.21 -15.87
CA LYS A 66 -3.65 -1.54 -16.47
C LYS A 66 -2.46 -2.41 -16.07
N ARG A 67 -1.27 -1.80 -16.00
CA ARG A 67 -0.08 -2.46 -15.46
C ARG A 67 -0.23 -2.82 -13.98
N ALA A 68 -0.72 -1.90 -13.16
CA ALA A 68 -0.97 -2.15 -11.73
C ALA A 68 -1.94 -3.33 -11.54
N ALA A 69 -3.05 -3.39 -12.28
CA ALA A 69 -3.97 -4.52 -12.24
C ALA A 69 -3.30 -5.85 -12.62
N SER A 70 -2.45 -5.83 -13.65
CA SER A 70 -1.70 -7.02 -14.10
C SER A 70 -0.71 -7.52 -13.03
N LEU A 71 -0.04 -6.60 -12.33
CA LEU A 71 0.87 -6.94 -11.22
C LEU A 71 0.12 -7.57 -10.05
N ILE A 72 -1.07 -7.08 -9.70
CA ILE A 72 -1.90 -7.68 -8.65
C ILE A 72 -2.34 -9.09 -9.04
N ALA A 73 -2.80 -9.29 -10.28
CA ALA A 73 -3.19 -10.60 -10.77
C ALA A 73 -2.01 -11.61 -10.74
N ALA A 74 -0.80 -11.17 -11.10
CA ALA A 74 0.37 -12.04 -11.15
C ALA A 74 1.00 -12.31 -9.77
N TYR A 75 1.02 -11.31 -8.88
CA TYR A 75 1.86 -11.34 -7.67
C TYR A 75 1.09 -11.17 -6.35
N VAL A 76 -0.24 -11.15 -6.37
CA VAL A 76 -1.06 -11.08 -5.13
C VAL A 76 -2.10 -12.19 -5.03
N ALA A 77 -2.78 -12.55 -6.13
CA ALA A 77 -3.91 -13.48 -6.08
C ALA A 77 -3.54 -14.87 -5.53
N ASP A 78 -2.38 -15.41 -5.94
CA ASP A 78 -1.94 -16.78 -5.61
C ASP A 78 -0.57 -16.80 -4.89
N ARG A 79 -0.29 -15.78 -4.08
CA ARG A 79 1.01 -15.62 -3.39
C ARG A 79 0.83 -15.60 -1.86
N PRO A 80 1.81 -16.08 -1.09
CA PRO A 80 1.75 -16.01 0.37
C PRO A 80 1.57 -14.58 0.87
N PHE A 81 0.64 -14.37 1.82
CA PHE A 81 0.39 -13.04 2.41
C PHE A 81 1.64 -12.41 3.06
N ALA A 82 2.61 -13.22 3.47
CA ALA A 82 3.89 -12.73 4.01
C ALA A 82 4.67 -11.88 3.00
N GLU A 83 4.45 -12.05 1.69
CA GLU A 83 5.09 -11.26 0.63
C GLU A 83 4.36 -9.93 0.36
N THR A 84 3.03 -9.90 0.47
CA THR A 84 2.21 -8.76 0.03
C THR A 84 1.78 -7.85 1.19
N TRP A 85 1.53 -8.42 2.37
CA TRP A 85 1.12 -7.66 3.56
C TRP A 85 2.12 -6.55 3.95
N PRO A 86 3.45 -6.77 3.97
CA PRO A 86 4.39 -5.71 4.34
C PRO A 86 4.29 -4.48 3.42
N ILE A 87 4.09 -4.69 2.12
CA ILE A 87 3.96 -3.61 1.13
C ILE A 87 2.69 -2.80 1.40
N ALA A 88 1.55 -3.46 1.61
CA ALA A 88 0.30 -2.79 1.93
C ALA A 88 0.38 -2.03 3.25
N ALA A 89 0.90 -2.68 4.30
CA ALA A 89 1.07 -2.07 5.62
C ALA A 89 1.96 -0.83 5.56
N LYS A 90 3.12 -0.90 4.87
CA LYS A 90 4.03 0.24 4.75
C LYS A 90 3.43 1.37 3.91
N THR A 91 2.66 1.04 2.88
CA THR A 91 1.94 2.04 2.06
C THR A 91 0.90 2.79 2.90
N LEU A 92 0.13 2.10 3.73
CA LEU A 92 -0.83 2.71 4.66
C LEU A 92 -0.13 3.52 5.76
N GLU A 93 0.98 3.02 6.30
CA GLU A 93 1.81 3.74 7.28
C GLU A 93 2.26 5.10 6.72
N ARG A 94 2.74 5.13 5.46
CA ARG A 94 3.14 6.38 4.79
C ARG A 94 1.98 7.34 4.56
N ALA A 95 0.78 6.83 4.30
CA ALA A 95 -0.42 7.63 4.17
C ALA A 95 -0.86 8.21 5.53
N TRP A 96 -0.69 7.44 6.60
CA TRP A 96 -1.16 7.77 7.95
C TRP A 96 -0.22 8.73 8.69
N PHE A 97 1.08 8.43 8.72
CA PHE A 97 2.07 9.17 9.50
C PHE A 97 2.89 10.14 8.66
N GLY A 98 2.81 10.04 7.33
CA GLY A 98 3.67 10.79 6.42
C GLY A 98 5.06 10.17 6.29
N ALA A 99 6.02 10.99 5.83
CA ALA A 99 7.41 10.57 5.72
C ALA A 99 8.03 10.55 7.13
N PRO A 100 9.00 9.66 7.40
CA PRO A 100 9.71 9.74 8.67
C PRO A 100 10.38 11.11 8.74
N THR A 101 10.13 11.87 9.80
CA THR A 101 10.97 13.00 10.14
C THR A 101 12.36 12.45 10.45
N HIS A 102 13.40 12.99 9.84
CA HIS A 102 14.80 12.60 10.10
C HIS A 102 15.21 13.04 11.52
N GLU A 103 14.65 12.42 12.54
CA GLU A 103 15.04 12.57 13.93
C GLU A 103 14.87 11.23 14.65
N GLU A 104 15.67 10.25 14.23
CA GLU A 104 16.06 9.08 15.03
C GLU A 104 17.23 8.38 14.33
N ALA A 105 18.30 9.15 14.14
CA ALA A 105 19.66 8.62 14.11
C ALA A 105 20.37 9.07 15.39
N LYS A 106 19.91 8.58 16.56
CA LYS A 106 20.72 8.61 17.78
C LYS A 106 20.27 7.63 18.86
N THR A 107 21.22 6.75 19.21
CA THR A 107 21.42 6.09 20.52
C THR A 107 20.49 4.90 20.78
N THR A 108 20.96 3.66 20.91
CA THR A 108 22.05 3.18 21.78
C THR A 108 22.70 1.92 21.20
#